data_AF-A0A916YC98-F1
#
_entry.id   AF-A0A916YC98-F1
#
_cell.length_a   1.000
_cell.length_b   1.000
_cell.length_c   1.000
_cell.angle_alpha   90.00
_cell.angle_beta   90.00
_cell.angle_gamma   90.00
#
_symmetry.space_group_name_H-M   'P 1'
#
loop_
_entity.id
_entity.type
_entity.pdbx_description
1 polymer ?
#
loop_
_entity_poly.entity_id
_entity_poly.type
_entity_poly.pdbx_seq_one_letter_code
_entity_poly.pdbx_strand_id
1 'polypeptide(L)'
;MRRATFRDQTVDYAAVGASQAADLLQFPPEKSIPAVNSWRIGSGEERFRKAADDLLSWRVVTGAGLELTDVRPSSGPGYTGVSFAPDGAPVAPTKSDADQPYTQDGVPYVTAGATAHLTGRARGRKANGDYRVIFVAEESRRTAFAIGTVDATIVSGEVLFSVEWRGDDEVWFEVRAFDVPVGWVYRVFRRLVRRRRRLMNSAYLRAVSPLFA
;
A
#
# COMPACT_ATOMS: atom_id res chain seq x y z
N MET A 1 -11.78 -33.21 12.30
CA MET A 1 -11.03 -31.95 12.12
C MET A 1 -11.52 -31.26 10.85
N ARG A 2 -12.24 -30.14 10.99
CA ARG A 2 -12.75 -29.35 9.85
C ARG A 2 -11.62 -28.44 9.39
N ARG A 3 -11.14 -28.61 8.15
CA ARG A 3 -10.15 -27.71 7.52
C ARG A 3 -10.64 -26.26 7.70
N ALA A 4 -9.80 -25.40 8.27
CA ALA A 4 -10.07 -23.98 8.32
C ALA A 4 -10.33 -23.47 6.89
N THR A 5 -11.41 -22.72 6.75
CA THR A 5 -12.06 -22.32 5.51
C THR A 5 -11.07 -21.64 4.57
N PHE A 6 -10.89 -22.18 3.36
CA PHE A 6 -10.25 -21.46 2.26
C PHE A 6 -11.06 -20.17 2.02
N ARG A 7 -10.49 -19.02 2.33
CA ARG A 7 -11.03 -17.72 1.89
C ARG A 7 -10.43 -17.44 0.53
N ASP A 8 -11.27 -17.09 -0.43
CA ASP A 8 -10.78 -16.49 -1.67
C ASP A 8 -10.07 -15.18 -1.28
N GLN A 9 -8.75 -15.14 -1.47
CA GLN A 9 -7.90 -13.99 -1.12
C GLN A 9 -7.67 -13.08 -2.34
N THR A 10 -8.52 -13.20 -3.35
CA THR A 10 -8.53 -12.31 -4.51
C THR A 10 -9.07 -10.95 -4.12
N VAL A 11 -8.53 -9.90 -4.73
CA VAL A 11 -9.01 -8.53 -4.49
C VAL A 11 -10.42 -8.31 -5.01
N ASP A 12 -11.16 -7.38 -4.39
CA ASP A 12 -12.57 -7.08 -4.71
C ASP A 12 -12.76 -6.03 -5.82
N TYR A 13 -11.68 -5.69 -6.54
CA TYR A 13 -11.69 -4.73 -7.64
C TYR A 13 -10.99 -5.30 -8.88
N ALA A 14 -11.39 -4.80 -10.06
CA ALA A 14 -10.92 -5.34 -11.34
C ALA A 14 -9.54 -4.80 -11.78
N ALA A 15 -9.25 -3.52 -11.52
CA ALA A 15 -8.07 -2.84 -12.05
C ALA A 15 -6.81 -3.04 -11.18
N VAL A 16 -6.35 -4.29 -11.08
CA VAL A 16 -5.16 -4.67 -10.28
C VAL A 16 -3.88 -4.04 -10.83
N GLY A 17 -3.12 -3.37 -9.98
CA GLY A 17 -1.87 -2.68 -10.34
C GLY A 17 -2.07 -1.28 -10.93
N ALA A 18 -3.32 -0.83 -11.12
CA ALA A 18 -3.60 0.47 -11.74
C ALA A 18 -3.08 1.67 -10.93
N SER A 19 -2.75 1.51 -9.65
CA SER A 19 -2.12 2.58 -8.86
C SER A 19 -0.74 2.98 -9.39
N GLN A 20 -0.07 2.10 -10.14
CA GLN A 20 1.23 2.35 -10.78
C GLN A 20 1.11 3.19 -12.05
N ALA A 21 -0.06 3.21 -12.69
CA ALA A 21 -0.24 3.85 -13.98
C ALA A 21 0.07 5.35 -13.90
N ALA A 22 0.91 5.85 -14.82
CA ALA A 22 1.35 7.25 -14.83
C ALA A 22 0.16 8.23 -15.00
N ASP A 23 -0.86 7.79 -15.70
CA ASP A 23 -2.08 8.52 -16.05
C ASP A 23 -3.24 8.28 -15.06
N LEU A 24 -3.01 7.66 -13.90
CA LEU A 24 -4.04 7.35 -12.89
C LEU A 24 -5.01 8.50 -12.59
N LEU A 25 -4.52 9.75 -12.55
CA LEU A 25 -5.37 10.93 -12.29
C LEU A 25 -6.28 11.30 -13.49
N GLN A 26 -5.81 11.03 -14.71
CA GLN A 26 -6.49 11.34 -15.95
C GLN A 26 -7.45 10.22 -16.36
N PHE A 27 -7.01 8.96 -16.23
CA PHE A 27 -7.75 7.77 -16.60
C PHE A 27 -7.83 6.79 -15.41
N PRO A 28 -8.55 7.16 -14.34
CA PRO A 28 -8.72 6.27 -13.20
C PRO A 28 -9.59 5.06 -13.55
N PRO A 29 -9.44 3.93 -12.82
CA PRO A 29 -10.35 2.80 -12.92
C PRO A 29 -11.83 3.21 -12.81
N GLU A 30 -12.70 2.48 -13.48
CA GLU A 30 -14.12 2.82 -13.57
C GLU A 30 -14.75 3.01 -12.19
N LYS A 31 -15.59 4.05 -12.05
CA LYS A 31 -16.31 4.42 -10.80
C LYS A 31 -15.41 4.77 -9.60
N SER A 32 -14.09 4.74 -9.76
CA SER A 32 -13.14 5.07 -8.69
C SER A 32 -12.92 6.58 -8.54
N ILE A 33 -12.24 6.96 -7.47
CA ILE A 33 -11.78 8.31 -7.17
C ILE A 33 -10.27 8.24 -6.96
N PRO A 34 -9.46 8.75 -7.89
CA PRO A 34 -8.01 8.68 -7.76
C PRO A 34 -7.47 9.78 -6.82
N ALA A 35 -6.30 9.52 -6.26
CA ALA A 35 -5.52 10.48 -5.50
C ALA A 35 -4.03 10.16 -5.61
N VAL A 36 -3.21 11.21 -5.79
CA VAL A 36 -1.75 11.14 -5.68
C VAL A 36 -1.31 12.26 -4.75
N ASN A 37 -0.47 11.93 -3.78
CA ASN A 37 0.19 12.92 -2.94
C ASN A 37 1.66 12.54 -2.78
N SER A 38 2.55 13.51 -2.94
CA SER A 38 4.00 13.33 -2.90
C SER A 38 4.60 14.42 -2.01
N TRP A 39 5.52 14.03 -1.12
CA TRP A 39 6.17 14.93 -0.18
C TRP A 39 7.66 14.62 -0.08
N ARG A 40 8.49 15.65 -0.05
CA ARG A 40 9.90 15.51 0.36
C ARG A 40 9.97 15.20 1.85
N ILE A 41 10.63 14.11 2.21
CA ILE A 41 10.81 13.63 3.59
C ILE A 41 12.26 13.71 4.08
N GLY A 42 13.16 14.32 3.29
CA GLY A 42 14.54 14.60 3.67
C GLY A 42 15.47 14.47 2.47
N SER A 43 16.73 14.17 2.74
CA SER A 43 17.78 13.93 1.74
C SER A 43 18.75 12.85 2.20
N GLY A 44 19.53 12.30 1.27
CA GLY A 44 20.58 11.34 1.55
C GLY A 44 20.15 9.87 1.65
N GLU A 45 21.12 8.99 1.45
CA GLU A 45 20.91 7.54 1.43
C GLU A 45 20.39 6.98 2.77
N GLU A 46 20.85 7.51 3.91
CA GLU A 46 20.40 7.04 5.23
C GLU A 46 18.89 7.28 5.42
N ARG A 47 18.40 8.45 4.98
CA ARG A 47 16.96 8.76 5.03
C ARG A 47 16.17 7.85 4.11
N PHE A 48 16.69 7.56 2.92
CA PHE A 48 16.09 6.60 1.99
C PHE A 48 15.98 5.21 2.63
N ARG A 49 17.10 4.66 3.13
CA ARG A 49 17.13 3.33 3.76
C ARG A 49 16.17 3.23 4.94
N LYS A 50 16.14 4.24 5.82
CA LYS A 50 15.21 4.26 6.96
C LYS A 50 13.74 4.29 6.53
N ALA A 51 13.41 5.07 5.49
CA ALA A 51 12.04 5.16 4.98
C ALA A 51 11.62 3.90 4.20
N ALA A 52 12.55 3.28 3.47
CA ALA A 52 12.33 1.98 2.83
C ALA A 52 12.05 0.89 3.88
N ASP A 53 12.84 0.85 4.95
CA ASP A 53 12.59 0.00 6.13
C ASP A 53 11.22 0.28 6.77
N ASP A 54 10.83 1.56 6.93
CA ASP A 54 9.49 1.92 7.43
C ASP A 54 8.35 1.43 6.51
N LEU A 55 8.58 1.32 5.20
CA LEU A 55 7.62 0.74 4.27
C LEU A 55 7.53 -0.78 4.45
N LEU A 56 8.66 -1.48 4.35
CA LEU A 56 8.72 -2.95 4.31
C LEU A 56 8.37 -3.60 5.66
N SER A 57 8.60 -2.90 6.77
CA SER A 57 8.19 -3.33 8.12
C SER A 57 6.73 -3.02 8.46
N TRP A 58 5.94 -2.57 7.48
CA TRP A 58 4.55 -2.10 7.63
C TRP A 58 4.36 -0.85 8.49
N ARG A 59 5.44 -0.17 8.89
CA ARG A 59 5.39 0.98 9.78
C ARG A 59 4.63 2.17 9.19
N VAL A 60 4.58 2.30 7.86
CA VAL A 60 3.69 3.27 7.20
C VAL A 60 2.21 3.07 7.56
N VAL A 61 1.77 1.82 7.76
CA VAL A 61 0.40 1.47 8.16
C VAL A 61 0.24 1.58 9.67
N THR A 62 1.12 0.95 10.45
CA THR A 62 0.98 0.89 11.91
C THR A 62 1.21 2.25 12.57
N GLY A 63 2.25 2.98 12.14
CA GLY A 63 2.52 4.34 12.59
C GLY A 63 1.45 5.35 12.22
N ALA A 64 0.56 5.04 11.27
CA ALA A 64 -0.61 5.88 10.96
C ALA A 64 -1.76 5.73 11.99
N GLY A 65 -1.66 4.79 12.94
CA GLY A 65 -2.70 4.48 13.92
C GLY A 65 -3.65 3.37 13.46
N LEU A 66 -3.21 2.54 12.51
CA LEU A 66 -3.89 1.31 12.13
C LEU A 66 -3.19 0.13 12.79
N GLU A 67 -3.92 -0.95 12.99
CA GLU A 67 -3.39 -2.20 13.54
C GLU A 67 -3.40 -3.27 12.45
N LEU A 68 -2.34 -4.08 12.43
CA LEU A 68 -2.22 -5.24 11.57
C LEU A 68 -2.50 -6.49 12.38
N THR A 69 -3.45 -7.28 11.93
CA THR A 69 -3.73 -8.61 12.47
C THR A 69 -3.78 -9.63 11.35
N ASP A 70 -3.58 -10.90 11.69
CA ASP A 70 -3.62 -12.01 10.72
C ASP A 70 -2.72 -11.80 9.49
N VAL A 71 -1.50 -11.27 9.71
CA VAL A 71 -0.51 -11.09 8.64
C VAL A 71 0.00 -12.47 8.22
N ARG A 72 -0.29 -12.84 6.98
CA ARG A 72 0.13 -14.12 6.38
C ARG A 72 1.02 -13.83 5.18
N PRO A 73 2.26 -14.33 5.16
CA PRO A 73 3.10 -14.24 3.97
C PRO A 73 2.47 -15.06 2.83
N SER A 74 2.86 -14.76 1.59
CA SER A 74 2.37 -15.48 0.41
C SER A 74 2.71 -16.98 0.50
N SER A 75 1.70 -17.84 0.56
CA SER A 75 1.90 -19.29 0.64
C SER A 75 2.20 -19.87 -0.75
N GLY A 76 3.49 -19.88 -1.14
CA GLY A 76 4.01 -20.56 -2.32
C GLY A 76 4.19 -19.69 -3.58
N PRO A 77 4.63 -20.27 -4.71
CA PRO A 77 5.03 -19.56 -5.94
C PRO A 77 3.88 -18.85 -6.68
N GLY A 78 2.68 -18.76 -6.09
CA GLY A 78 1.42 -18.47 -6.79
C GLY A 78 1.10 -16.99 -7.00
N TYR A 79 1.76 -16.06 -6.31
CA TYR A 79 1.53 -14.63 -6.53
C TYR A 79 2.84 -13.91 -6.81
N THR A 80 3.13 -13.86 -8.10
CA THR A 80 4.13 -12.97 -8.66
C THR A 80 3.47 -11.60 -8.80
N GLY A 81 3.79 -10.66 -7.91
CA GLY A 81 3.20 -9.32 -7.95
C GLY A 81 3.31 -8.68 -9.33
N VAL A 82 2.32 -7.90 -9.72
CA VAL A 82 2.29 -7.26 -11.04
C VAL A 82 2.90 -5.87 -10.95
N SER A 83 4.03 -5.67 -11.62
CA SER A 83 4.69 -4.36 -11.74
C SER A 83 4.74 -3.93 -13.20
N PHE A 84 4.66 -2.63 -13.45
CA PHE A 84 4.75 -2.06 -14.81
C PHE A 84 5.83 -0.99 -14.88
N ALA A 85 6.57 -0.97 -15.98
CA ALA A 85 7.51 0.08 -16.31
C ALA A 85 6.75 1.35 -16.75
N PRO A 86 7.41 2.53 -16.82
CA PRO A 86 6.77 3.78 -17.23
C PRO A 86 6.11 3.74 -18.62
N ASP A 87 6.58 2.87 -19.51
CA ASP A 87 6.04 2.61 -20.85
C ASP A 87 4.87 1.61 -20.86
N GLY A 88 4.47 1.10 -19.69
CA GLY A 88 3.41 0.11 -19.53
C GLY A 88 3.86 -1.34 -19.74
N ALA A 89 5.13 -1.59 -20.02
CA ALA A 89 5.64 -2.96 -20.15
C ALA A 89 5.61 -3.69 -18.79
N PRO A 90 5.22 -4.97 -18.74
CA PRO A 90 5.28 -5.75 -17.50
C PRO A 90 6.73 -5.91 -17.06
N VAL A 91 7.01 -5.61 -15.80
CA VAL A 91 8.32 -5.78 -15.17
C VAL A 91 8.35 -7.13 -14.48
N ALA A 92 9.37 -7.94 -14.79
CA ALA A 92 9.57 -9.20 -14.11
C ALA A 92 9.69 -8.96 -12.60
N PRO A 93 9.01 -9.76 -11.77
CA PRO A 93 9.13 -9.64 -10.32
C PRO A 93 10.59 -9.72 -9.89
N THR A 94 10.96 -8.91 -8.89
CA THR A 94 12.19 -9.16 -8.14
C THR A 94 11.99 -10.48 -7.38
N LYS A 95 12.58 -11.57 -7.88
CA LYS A 95 12.67 -12.82 -7.12
C LYS A 95 13.65 -12.58 -5.98
N SER A 96 13.17 -12.43 -4.75
CA SER A 96 14.01 -12.58 -3.57
C SER A 96 13.97 -14.05 -3.15
N ASP A 97 15.03 -14.80 -3.47
CA ASP A 97 15.32 -16.12 -2.88
C ASP A 97 15.80 -15.99 -1.40
N ALA A 98 15.60 -14.82 -0.79
CA ALA A 98 16.05 -14.52 0.56
C ALA A 98 15.05 -15.04 1.60
N ASP A 99 15.55 -15.48 2.74
CA ASP A 99 14.74 -15.75 3.91
C ASP A 99 13.81 -14.56 4.22
N GLN A 100 12.53 -14.83 4.40
CA GLN A 100 11.51 -13.84 4.74
C GLN A 100 11.94 -13.07 6.00
N PRO A 101 12.21 -11.75 5.94
CA PRO A 101 12.54 -10.99 7.13
C PRO A 101 11.29 -10.76 7.99
N TYR A 102 11.52 -10.61 9.29
CA TYR A 102 10.50 -10.35 10.30
C TYR A 102 10.86 -9.12 11.12
N THR A 103 9.85 -8.36 11.55
CA THR A 103 10.03 -7.29 12.52
C THR A 103 10.41 -7.86 13.88
N GLN A 104 10.85 -6.99 14.79
CA GLN A 104 11.14 -7.36 16.18
C GLN A 104 9.94 -8.02 16.89
N ASP A 105 8.72 -7.63 16.51
CA ASP A 105 7.47 -8.17 17.05
C ASP A 105 7.02 -9.47 16.35
N GLY A 106 7.84 -10.03 15.45
CA GLY A 106 7.55 -11.27 14.74
C GLY A 106 6.56 -11.13 13.58
N VAL A 107 6.32 -9.90 13.09
CA VAL A 107 5.48 -9.66 11.90
C VAL A 107 6.34 -9.83 10.65
N PRO A 108 5.94 -10.65 9.65
CA PRO A 108 6.71 -10.76 8.43
C PRO A 108 6.70 -9.43 7.66
N TYR A 109 7.84 -9.08 7.09
CA TYR A 109 7.95 -7.94 6.19
C TYR A 109 7.02 -8.10 4.99
N VAL A 110 6.65 -6.97 4.40
CA VAL A 110 5.80 -6.90 3.21
C VAL A 110 6.41 -7.76 2.11
N THR A 111 5.68 -8.78 1.66
CA THR A 111 6.03 -9.58 0.48
C THR A 111 4.85 -9.64 -0.49
N ALA A 112 5.15 -9.77 -1.79
CA ALA A 112 4.13 -9.84 -2.81
C ALA A 112 3.16 -11.00 -2.52
N GLY A 113 1.86 -10.70 -2.45
CA GLY A 113 0.81 -11.67 -2.18
C GLY A 113 0.55 -11.94 -0.70
N ALA A 114 1.33 -11.36 0.21
CA ALA A 114 1.01 -11.37 1.63
C ALA A 114 -0.38 -10.77 1.87
N THR A 115 -1.12 -11.32 2.82
CA THR A 115 -2.42 -10.80 3.25
C THR A 115 -2.35 -10.29 4.66
N ALA A 116 -3.13 -9.26 4.97
CA ALA A 116 -3.26 -8.74 6.32
C ALA A 116 -4.66 -8.19 6.55
N HIS A 117 -5.15 -8.34 7.77
CA HIS A 117 -6.32 -7.62 8.24
C HIS A 117 -5.91 -6.29 8.85
N LEU A 118 -6.50 -5.20 8.40
CA LEU A 118 -6.21 -3.85 8.88
C LEU A 118 -7.41 -3.32 9.66
N THR A 119 -7.20 -2.95 10.92
CA THR A 119 -8.21 -2.34 11.79
C THR A 119 -7.73 -1.02 12.41
N GLY A 120 -8.56 -0.36 13.22
CA GLY A 120 -8.18 0.84 13.95
C GLY A 120 -8.60 2.16 13.29
N ARG A 121 -7.88 3.24 13.61
CA ARG A 121 -8.24 4.61 13.21
C ARG A 121 -7.03 5.48 12.90
N ALA A 122 -6.85 5.79 11.63
CA ALA A 122 -5.89 6.82 11.21
C ALA A 122 -6.59 8.19 11.13
N ARG A 123 -6.08 9.20 11.87
CA ARG A 123 -6.63 10.57 11.91
C ARG A 123 -8.17 10.61 12.11
N GLY A 124 -8.68 9.76 13.00
CA GLY A 124 -10.10 9.65 13.34
C GLY A 124 -10.97 8.90 12.33
N ARG A 125 -10.44 8.43 11.19
CA ARG A 125 -11.18 7.63 10.22
C ARG A 125 -10.92 6.14 10.46
N LYS A 126 -12.01 5.38 10.63
CA LYS A 126 -11.97 3.93 10.80
C LYS A 126 -11.41 3.25 9.56
N ALA A 127 -10.55 2.25 9.72
CA ALA A 127 -10.31 1.23 8.72
C ALA A 127 -10.66 -0.13 9.33
N ASN A 128 -11.29 -0.98 8.54
CA ASN A 128 -11.57 -2.37 8.87
C ASN A 128 -11.75 -3.10 7.54
N GLY A 129 -10.83 -4.00 7.22
CA GLY A 129 -10.89 -4.80 6.00
C GLY A 129 -9.69 -5.73 5.85
N ASP A 130 -9.84 -6.70 4.96
CA ASP A 130 -8.80 -7.61 4.53
C ASP A 130 -8.10 -7.03 3.30
N TYR A 131 -6.78 -7.10 3.27
CA TYR A 131 -5.94 -6.55 2.22
C TYR A 131 -4.93 -7.57 1.72
N ARG A 132 -4.52 -7.43 0.46
CA ARG A 132 -3.48 -8.21 -0.18
C ARG A 132 -2.39 -7.28 -0.72
N VAL A 133 -1.13 -7.65 -0.53
CA VAL A 133 0.00 -6.96 -1.16
C VAL A 133 0.04 -7.32 -2.64
N ILE A 134 -0.08 -6.31 -3.51
CA ILE A 134 -0.20 -6.47 -4.96
C ILE A 134 1.15 -6.58 -5.66
N PHE A 135 2.13 -5.84 -5.19
CA PHE A 135 3.51 -5.97 -5.62
C PHE A 135 4.41 -5.37 -4.55
N VAL A 136 5.69 -5.74 -4.62
CA VAL A 136 6.79 -5.12 -3.89
C VAL A 136 7.89 -4.85 -4.90
N ALA A 137 8.47 -3.66 -4.85
CA ALA A 137 9.59 -3.25 -5.67
C ALA A 137 10.69 -2.73 -4.75
N GLU A 138 11.87 -3.34 -4.86
CA GLU A 138 13.09 -2.96 -4.13
C GLU A 138 14.19 -2.71 -5.16
N GLU A 139 14.38 -1.44 -5.50
CA GLU A 139 15.41 -0.94 -6.40
C GLU A 139 16.44 -0.14 -5.57
N SER A 140 17.62 0.12 -6.12
CA SER A 140 18.71 0.80 -5.40
C SER A 140 18.34 2.21 -4.88
N ARG A 141 17.39 2.88 -5.54
CA ARG A 141 16.94 4.24 -5.19
C ARG A 141 15.42 4.36 -5.07
N ARG A 142 14.70 3.24 -5.05
CA ARG A 142 13.24 3.22 -4.95
C ARG A 142 12.75 1.99 -4.23
N THR A 143 11.89 2.18 -3.24
CA THR A 143 11.19 1.08 -2.57
C THR A 143 9.70 1.36 -2.61
N ALA A 144 8.90 0.41 -3.06
CA ALA A 144 7.46 0.57 -3.17
C ALA A 144 6.71 -0.74 -2.90
N PHE A 145 5.49 -0.61 -2.40
CA PHE A 145 4.53 -1.71 -2.42
C PHE A 145 3.12 -1.17 -2.55
N ALA A 146 2.20 -1.99 -3.04
CA ALA A 146 0.79 -1.66 -3.04
C ALA A 146 -0.02 -2.67 -2.24
N ILE A 147 -1.07 -2.19 -1.57
CA ILE A 147 -2.11 -3.02 -0.97
C ILE A 147 -3.42 -2.82 -1.71
N GLY A 148 -4.08 -3.92 -2.03
CA GLY A 148 -5.41 -3.97 -2.60
C GLY A 148 -6.41 -4.52 -1.59
N THR A 149 -7.63 -4.00 -1.61
CA THR A 149 -8.72 -4.54 -0.80
C THR A 149 -9.16 -5.92 -1.30
N VAL A 150 -9.30 -6.86 -0.36
CA VAL A 150 -9.94 -8.18 -0.56
C VAL A 150 -11.38 -8.12 -0.10
N ASP A 151 -11.61 -7.52 1.07
CA ASP A 151 -12.95 -7.20 1.56
C ASP A 151 -12.86 -5.96 2.45
N ALA A 152 -13.68 -4.95 2.15
CA ALA A 152 -13.69 -3.72 2.91
C ALA A 152 -15.10 -3.15 3.03
N THR A 153 -15.35 -2.46 4.15
CA THR A 153 -16.70 -1.97 4.49
C THR A 153 -17.00 -0.55 4.01
N ILE A 154 -15.98 0.21 3.58
CA ILE A 154 -16.09 1.65 3.29
C ILE A 154 -15.73 1.95 1.83
N VAL A 155 -14.52 1.58 1.43
CA VAL A 155 -13.97 1.76 0.08
C VAL A 155 -13.23 0.49 -0.31
N SER A 156 -13.38 0.08 -1.56
CA SER A 156 -12.57 -0.91 -2.26
C SER A 156 -11.56 -0.18 -3.15
N GLY A 157 -10.41 -0.77 -3.42
CA GLY A 157 -9.40 -0.23 -4.33
C GLY A 157 -7.98 -0.55 -3.91
N GLU A 158 -7.04 0.23 -4.45
CA GLU A 158 -5.61 0.00 -4.29
C GLU A 158 -4.92 1.25 -3.74
N VAL A 159 -3.93 1.04 -2.87
CA VAL A 159 -3.06 2.08 -2.32
C VAL A 159 -1.62 1.64 -2.48
N LEU A 160 -0.85 2.41 -3.24
CA LEU A 160 0.59 2.28 -3.42
C LEU A 160 1.31 3.27 -2.50
N PHE A 161 2.31 2.76 -1.80
CA PHE A 161 3.27 3.52 -1.03
C PHE A 161 4.63 3.40 -1.70
N SER A 162 5.31 4.52 -1.93
CA SER A 162 6.67 4.50 -2.48
C SER A 162 7.56 5.54 -1.84
N VAL A 163 8.82 5.18 -1.66
CA VAL A 163 9.90 6.09 -1.33
C VAL A 163 10.89 6.08 -2.49
N GLU A 164 11.31 7.27 -2.93
CA GLU A 164 12.26 7.47 -4.02
C GLU A 164 13.39 8.38 -3.54
N TRP A 165 14.64 8.00 -3.81
CA TRP A 165 15.82 8.85 -3.63
C TRP A 165 16.25 9.41 -4.98
N ARG A 166 15.95 10.67 -5.23
CA ARG A 166 16.15 11.33 -6.53
C ARG A 166 17.60 11.76 -6.74
N GLY A 167 17.95 12.06 -7.99
CA GLY A 167 19.33 12.40 -8.38
C GLY A 167 19.87 13.70 -7.77
N ASP A 168 18.99 14.57 -7.26
CA ASP A 168 19.30 15.80 -6.52
C ASP A 168 19.49 15.57 -5.01
N ASP A 169 19.65 14.30 -4.61
CA ASP A 169 19.78 13.84 -3.23
C ASP A 169 18.50 13.94 -2.38
N GLU A 170 17.37 14.38 -2.93
CA GLU A 170 16.10 14.45 -2.21
C GLU A 170 15.44 13.07 -2.04
N VAL A 171 14.88 12.82 -0.86
CA VAL A 171 14.08 11.63 -0.58
C VAL A 171 12.60 12.01 -0.54
N TRP A 172 11.82 11.39 -1.40
CA TRP A 172 10.39 11.65 -1.58
C TRP A 172 9.56 10.45 -1.17
N PHE A 173 8.48 10.71 -0.43
CA PHE A 173 7.44 9.73 -0.13
C PHE A 173 6.20 10.07 -0.95
N GLU A 174 5.68 9.09 -1.67
CA GLU A 174 4.48 9.21 -2.49
C GLU A 174 3.44 8.15 -2.11
N VAL A 175 2.17 8.58 -2.12
CA VAL A 175 1.01 7.72 -1.99
C VAL A 175 0.12 7.91 -3.21
N ARG A 176 -0.08 6.84 -3.97
CA ARG A 176 -1.01 6.77 -5.11
C ARG A 176 -2.14 5.85 -4.74
N ALA A 177 -3.39 6.23 -5.00
CA ALA A 177 -4.53 5.41 -4.67
C ALA A 177 -5.70 5.67 -5.60
N PHE A 178 -6.59 4.69 -5.70
CA PHE A 178 -7.95 4.90 -6.17
C PHE A 178 -8.95 4.22 -5.25
N ASP A 179 -10.05 4.90 -4.97
CA ASP A 179 -11.10 4.42 -4.06
C ASP A 179 -12.43 4.26 -4.82
N VAL A 180 -12.97 3.05 -4.83
CA VAL A 180 -14.35 2.73 -5.21
C VAL A 180 -15.21 2.70 -3.95
N PRO A 181 -16.19 3.61 -3.79
CA PRO A 181 -17.01 3.62 -2.58
C PRO A 181 -17.97 2.42 -2.55
N VAL A 182 -17.89 1.61 -1.49
CA VAL A 182 -18.80 0.46 -1.29
C VAL A 182 -19.85 0.74 -0.21
N GLY A 183 -19.49 1.52 0.81
CA GLY A 183 -20.43 1.96 1.85
C GLY A 183 -21.46 2.96 1.33
N TRP A 184 -22.74 2.76 1.67
CA TRP A 184 -23.86 3.54 1.14
C TRP A 184 -23.66 5.06 1.24
N VAL A 185 -23.26 5.57 2.40
CA VAL A 185 -23.00 7.01 2.61
C VAL A 185 -21.90 7.53 1.66
N TYR A 186 -20.86 6.75 1.42
CA TYR A 186 -19.73 7.15 0.56
C TYR A 186 -20.08 7.05 -0.94
N ARG A 187 -21.03 6.17 -1.30
CA ARG A 187 -21.60 6.11 -2.67
C ARG A 187 -22.38 7.37 -3.01
N VAL A 188 -23.18 7.86 -2.05
CA VAL A 188 -23.96 9.10 -2.22
C VAL A 188 -23.07 10.34 -2.15
N PHE A 189 -22.13 10.39 -1.20
CA PHE A 189 -21.32 11.59 -0.94
C PHE A 189 -19.84 11.39 -1.31
N ARG A 190 -19.51 11.38 -2.61
CA ARG A 190 -18.13 11.20 -3.11
C ARG A 190 -17.09 12.17 -2.50
N ARG A 191 -17.50 13.38 -2.07
CA ARG A 191 -16.61 14.32 -1.36
C ARG A 191 -16.06 13.75 -0.04
N LEU A 192 -16.81 12.87 0.64
CA LEU A 192 -16.36 12.21 1.86
C LEU A 192 -15.23 11.21 1.59
N VAL A 193 -15.22 10.55 0.41
CA VAL A 193 -14.11 9.68 -0.02
C VAL A 193 -12.83 10.51 -0.14
N ARG A 194 -12.88 11.64 -0.86
CA ARG A 194 -11.73 12.55 -1.00
C ARG A 194 -11.23 13.07 0.35
N ARG A 195 -12.14 13.45 1.25
CA ARG A 195 -11.78 13.92 2.60
C ARG A 195 -11.13 12.80 3.43
N ARG A 196 -11.68 11.58 3.37
CA ARG A 196 -11.10 10.40 4.01
C ARG A 196 -9.69 10.16 3.49
N ARG A 197 -9.51 10.07 2.17
CA ARG A 197 -8.22 9.81 1.51
C ARG A 197 -7.15 10.82 1.93
N ARG A 198 -7.47 12.13 1.91
CA ARG A 198 -6.55 13.17 2.42
C ARG A 198 -6.12 12.94 3.86
N LEU A 199 -7.04 12.54 4.74
CA LEU A 199 -6.74 12.29 6.15
C LEU A 199 -5.90 11.03 6.34
N MET A 200 -6.20 9.95 5.60
CA MET A 200 -5.36 8.73 5.57
C MET A 200 -3.94 9.06 5.10
N ASN A 201 -3.82 9.73 3.96
CA ASN A 201 -2.56 10.17 3.38
C ASN A 201 -1.73 11.04 4.35
N SER A 202 -2.39 11.93 5.09
CA SER A 202 -1.72 12.73 6.14
C SER A 202 -1.28 11.91 7.36
N ALA A 203 -1.89 10.75 7.61
CA ALA A 203 -1.47 9.83 8.67
C ALA A 203 -0.26 9.01 8.21
N TYR A 204 -0.29 8.50 6.98
CA TYR A 204 0.83 7.79 6.35
C TYR A 204 2.08 8.66 6.26
N LEU A 205 1.94 9.92 5.83
CA LEU A 205 3.06 10.86 5.84
C LEU A 205 3.68 11.00 7.23
N ARG A 206 2.86 11.15 8.28
CA ARG A 206 3.36 11.26 9.65
C ARG A 206 4.10 10.02 10.13
N ALA A 207 3.71 8.84 9.67
CA ALA A 207 4.33 7.59 10.06
C ALA A 207 5.77 7.44 9.55
N VAL A 208 6.09 8.02 8.38
CA VAL A 208 7.40 7.85 7.70
C VAL A 208 8.25 9.12 7.71
N SER A 209 7.65 10.29 7.92
CA SER A 209 8.35 11.57 7.90
C SER A 209 9.09 11.81 9.21
N PRO A 210 10.39 12.16 9.18
CA PRO A 210 11.16 12.48 10.39
C PRO A 210 10.62 13.70 11.15
N LEU A 211 9.84 14.57 10.49
CA LEU A 211 9.22 15.75 11.12
C LEU A 211 8.20 15.41 12.23
N PHE A 212 7.78 14.15 12.35
CA PHE A 212 6.76 13.72 13.31
C PHE A 212 7.20 12.52 14.15
N ALA A 213 8.50 12.17 14.09
CA ALA A 213 9.12 11.09 14.84
C ALA A 213 9.39 11.47 16.30
#